data_AF-A0A923S8E1-F1
#
_entry.id   AF-A0A923S8E1-F1
#
_cell.length_a   1.000
_cell.length_b   1.000
_cell.length_c   1.000
_cell.angle_alpha   90.00
_cell.angle_beta   90.00
_cell.angle_gamma   90.00
#
_symmetry.space_group_name_H-M   'P 1'
#
loop_
_entity.id
_entity.type
_entity.pdbx_description
1 polymer ?
#
loop_
_entity_poly.entity_id
_entity_poly.type
_entity_poly.pdbx_seq_one_letter_code
_entity_poly.pdbx_strand_id
1 'polypeptide(L)' 'MLQIKTIRNRLDNPTLFDDEVNAALRDGWTLKKRTVLRPIGQSESVYMHTMLYAELEKEVADDDAE' A
#
# COMPACT_ATOMS: atom_id res chain seq x y z
N MET A 1 -15.23 11.21 7.73
CA MET A 1 -14.97 10.60 6.39
C MET A 1 -14.06 9.35 6.43
N LEU A 2 -14.30 8.32 5.59
CA LEU A 2 -13.39 7.17 5.44
C LEU A 2 -12.24 7.52 4.47
N GLN A 3 -10.99 7.29 4.89
CA GLN A 3 -9.81 7.46 4.05
C GLN A 3 -9.19 6.11 3.68
N ILE A 4 -8.65 6.03 2.46
CA ILE A 4 -7.89 4.87 1.96
C ILE A 4 -6.45 5.29 1.71
N LYS A 5 -5.50 4.51 2.23
CA LYS A 5 -4.06 4.61 1.97
C LYS A 5 -3.61 3.37 1.22
N THR A 6 -2.86 3.57 0.14
CA THR A 6 -2.22 2.48 -0.60
C THR A 6 -0.71 2.55 -0.43
N ILE A 7 -0.11 1.42 -0.10
CA ILE A 7 1.34 1.24 -0.01
C ILE A 7 1.73 0.25 -1.09
N ARG A 8 2.72 0.61 -1.91
CA ARG A 8 3.18 -0.25 -3.01
C ARG A 8 4.67 -0.13 -3.18
N ASN A 9 5.37 -1.26 -3.09
CA ASN A 9 6.81 -1.33 -3.33
C ASN A 9 7.14 -2.47 -4.29
N ARG A 10 8.35 -2.49 -4.82
CA ARG A 10 8.82 -3.62 -5.62
C ARG A 10 9.01 -4.86 -4.72
N LEU A 11 8.82 -6.04 -5.30
CA LEU A 11 8.96 -7.32 -4.58
C LEU A 11 10.37 -7.55 -4.03
N ASP A 12 11.39 -6.94 -4.63
CA ASP A 12 12.79 -7.01 -4.20
C ASP A 12 13.10 -6.12 -2.97
N ASN A 13 12.18 -5.25 -2.55
CA ASN A 13 12.29 -4.41 -1.36
C ASN A 13 11.23 -4.75 -0.29
N PRO A 14 11.15 -6.00 0.20
CA PRO A 14 10.12 -6.42 1.14
C PRO A 14 10.23 -5.72 2.50
N THR A 15 11.45 -5.43 2.96
CA THR A 15 11.69 -4.76 4.25
C THR A 15 11.08 -3.37 4.26
N LEU A 16 11.35 -2.56 3.24
CA LEU A 16 10.79 -1.20 3.13
C LEU A 16 9.27 -1.23 3.08
N PHE A 17 8.69 -2.18 2.33
CA PHE A 17 7.24 -2.35 2.27
C PHE A 17 6.64 -2.69 3.63
N ASP A 18 7.24 -3.64 4.36
CA ASP A 18 6.74 -4.04 5.67
C ASP A 18 6.91 -2.92 6.71
N ASP A 19 7.99 -2.15 6.64
CA ASP A 19 8.21 -0.98 7.51
C ASP A 19 7.14 0.09 7.30
N GLU A 20 6.81 0.41 6.04
CA GLU A 20 5.75 1.38 5.71
C GLU A 20 4.36 0.90 6.17
N VAL A 21 4.05 -0.38 5.96
CA VAL A 21 2.78 -0.98 6.43
C VAL A 21 2.71 -0.94 7.96
N ASN A 22 3.79 -1.33 8.64
CA ASN A 22 3.84 -1.30 10.11
C ASN A 22 3.73 0.12 10.67
N ALA A 23 4.34 1.11 10.01
CA ALA A 23 4.18 2.51 10.37
C ALA A 23 2.70 2.95 10.26
N ALA A 24 2.04 2.62 9.15
CA ALA A 24 0.62 2.95 8.98
C ALA A 24 -0.28 2.25 10.02
N LEU A 25 0.00 0.98 10.35
CA LEU A 25 -0.71 0.27 11.41
C LEU A 25 -0.55 0.96 12.78
N ARG A 26 0.66 1.43 13.11
CA ARG A 26 0.93 2.21 14.33
C ARG A 26 0.19 3.55 14.35
N ASP A 27 0.02 4.16 13.18
CA ASP A 27 -0.75 5.41 13.01
C ASP A 27 -2.28 5.19 13.07
N GLY A 28 -2.73 3.98 13.42
CA GLY A 28 -4.13 3.64 13.56
C GLY A 28 -4.87 3.34 12.26
N TRP A 29 -4.13 3.06 11.17
CA TRP A 29 -4.74 2.52 9.96
C TRP A 29 -5.02 1.02 10.12
N THR A 30 -6.06 0.54 9.46
CA THR A 30 -6.44 -0.87 9.43
C THR A 30 -6.09 -1.46 8.06
N LEU A 31 -5.26 -2.51 8.03
CA LEU A 31 -4.94 -3.23 6.81
C LEU A 31 -6.16 -4.02 6.31
N LYS A 32 -6.59 -3.76 5.07
CA LYS A 32 -7.72 -4.46 4.44
C LYS A 32 -7.30 -5.48 3.41
N LYS A 33 -6.25 -5.18 2.66
CA LYS A 33 -5.77 -6.05 1.61
C LYS A 33 -4.26 -6.02 1.58
N ARG A 34 -3.66 -7.19 1.40
CA ARG A 34 -2.25 -7.36 1.06
C ARG A 34 -2.15 -8.37 -0.08
N THR A 35 -1.49 -8.01 -1.17
CA THR A 35 -1.33 -8.90 -2.31
C THR A 35 -0.09 -8.56 -3.11
N VAL A 36 0.26 -9.45 -4.04
CA VAL A 36 1.32 -9.25 -5.03
C VAL A 36 0.68 -8.90 -6.36
N LEU A 37 1.01 -7.72 -6.89
CA LEU A 37 0.59 -7.28 -8.22
C LEU A 37 1.60 -7.80 -9.25
N ARG A 38 1.14 -8.74 -10.07
CA ARG A 38 1.89 -9.27 -11.20
C ARG A 38 1.57 -8.46 -12.46
N PRO A 39 2.58 -7.98 -13.20
CA PRO A 39 2.34 -7.34 -14.50
C PRO A 39 1.66 -8.31 -15.46
N ILE A 40 0.61 -7.85 -16.15
CA ILE A 40 -0.06 -8.61 -17.21
C ILE A 40 0.38 -8.00 -18.54
N GLY A 41 1.25 -8.73 -19.26
CA GLY A 41 1.81 -8.30 -20.54
C GLY A 41 3.08 -7.47 -20.38
N GLN A 42 4.25 -8.12 -20.33
CA GLN A 42 5.53 -7.45 -20.52
C GLN A 42 5.89 -7.45 -22.01
N SER A 43 6.24 -6.30 -22.57
CA SER A 43 6.99 -6.27 -23.83
C SER A 43 8.46 -6.53 -23.55
N GLU A 44 9.19 -7.09 -24.51
CA GLU A 44 10.66 -7.31 -24.37
C GLU A 44 11.42 -6.00 -24.10
N SER A 45 10.84 -4.86 -24.47
CA SER A 45 11.39 -3.52 -24.28
C SER A 45 11.03 -2.84 -22.95
N VAL A 46 10.09 -3.39 -22.16
CA VAL A 46 9.64 -2.78 -20.90
C VAL A 46 9.61 -3.80 -19.78
N TYR A 47 10.58 -3.70 -18.88
CA TYR A 47 10.63 -4.53 -17.68
C TYR A 47 9.69 -3.96 -16.61
N MET A 48 8.52 -4.57 -16.44
CA MET A 48 7.63 -4.26 -15.34
C MET A 48 7.97 -5.12 -14.12
N HIS A 49 8.22 -4.50 -12.96
CA HIS A 49 8.51 -5.24 -11.75
C HIS A 49 7.23 -5.82 -11.12
N THR A 50 7.36 -6.97 -10.48
CA THR A 50 6.33 -7.48 -9.57
C THR A 50 6.30 -6.58 -8.34
N MET A 51 5.11 -6.20 -7.88
CA MET A 51 4.95 -5.24 -6.79
C MET A 51 4.25 -5.89 -5.59
N LEU A 52 4.74 -5.58 -4.38
CA LEU A 52 3.98 -5.73 -3.15
C LEU A 52 2.96 -4.60 -3.05
N TYR A 53 1.76 -4.91 -2.58
CA TYR A 53 0.67 -3.96 -2.46
C TYR A 53 -0.09 -4.18 -1.15
N ALA A 54 -0.38 -3.08 -0.45
CA ALA A 54 -1.28 -3.03 0.68
C ALA A 54 -2.30 -1.89 0.51
N GLU A 55 -3.54 -2.17 0.90
CA GLU A 55 -4.61 -1.19 1.05
C GLU A 55 -4.99 -1.13 2.52
N LEU A 56 -4.99 0.08 3.07
CA LEU A 56 -5.35 0.35 4.45
C LEU A 56 -6.46 1.39 4.49
N GLU A 57 -7.34 1.30 5.49
CA GLU A 57 -8.38 2.29 5.74
C GLU A 57 -8.25 2.91 7.12
N LYS A 58 -8.75 4.13 7.26
CA LYS A 58 -8.88 4.80 8.55
C LYS A 58 -10.12 5.69 8.54
N GLU A 59 -10.93 5.60 9.59
CA GLU A 59 -12.00 6.56 9.82
C GLU A 59 -11.40 7.86 10.37
N VAL A 60 -11.77 8.99 9.77
CA VAL A 60 -11.39 10.32 10.22
C VAL A 60 -12.67 11.04 10.63
N ALA A 61 -12.74 11.57 11.85
CA ALA A 61 -13.85 12.41 12.26
C ALA A 61 -13.77 13.76 11.52
N ASP A 62 -14.91 14.33 11.12
CA ASP A 62 -14.97 15.62 10.41
C ASP A 62 -14.69 16.82 11.35
N ASP A 63 -14.13 16.59 12.55
CA ASP A 63 -13.87 17.60 13.58
C ASP A 63 -12.62 18.46 13.30
N ASP A 64 -11.88 18.21 12.21
CA ASP A 64 -10.76 19.05 11.74
C ASP A 64 -11.23 20.14 10.73
N ALA A 65 -12.43 20.67 10.93
CA ALA A 65 -12.96 21.83 10.21
C ALA A 65 -13.35 22.94 11.21
N GLU A 66 -12.35 23.46 11.93
CA GLU A 66 -12.45 24.74 12.65
C GLU A 66 -11.41 25.74 12.12
#